data_AF-A0A6C0DI51-F1
#
_entry.id   AF-A0A6C0DI51-F1
#
_cell.length_a   1.000
_cell.length_b   1.000
_cell.length_c   1.000
_cell.angle_alpha   90.00
_cell.angle_beta   90.00
_cell.angle_gamma   90.00
#
_symmetry.space_group_name_H-M   'P 1'
#
loop_
_entity.id
_entity.type
_entity.pdbx_description
1 polymer ?
#
loop_
_entity_poly.entity_id
_entity_poly.type
_entity_poly.pdbx_seq_one_letter_code
_entity_poly.pdbx_strand_id
1 'polypeptide(L)'
;MYITKIISYVIINIFFVKCKFQMRIMHTAILNFLPQLKQHHLVLLSKNDGVYSIDFTPAEDRSRPNILLNLLLGKDVKGEIRLRYIKNANIKEDKKIMTIWEKPFTEMESRTLSNSIYKSINDSEIKELIDKLLLWEIKNNQTMNLYKRNCQHFSGYAKKLVPTDLYLEK
;
A
#
# COMPACT_ATOMS: atom_id res chain seq x y z
N MET A 1 -5.15 36.66 44.29
CA MET A 1 -5.79 35.38 43.88
C MET A 1 -5.77 35.22 42.35
N TYR A 2 -4.60 35.36 41.70
CA TYR A 2 -4.46 35.46 40.24
C TYR A 2 -3.58 34.36 39.61
N ILE A 3 -3.07 33.42 40.41
CA ILE A 3 -2.08 32.42 39.97
C ILE A 3 -2.76 31.16 39.38
N THR A 4 -4.06 30.94 39.63
CA THR A 4 -4.76 29.73 39.20
C THR A 4 -5.25 29.75 37.74
N LYS A 5 -5.35 30.91 37.09
CA LYS A 5 -5.84 31.00 35.70
C LYS A 5 -4.76 30.78 34.64
N ILE A 6 -3.48 31.01 34.96
CA ILE A 6 -2.38 30.89 33.98
C ILE A 6 -1.98 29.43 33.78
N ILE A 7 -2.17 28.58 34.79
CA ILE A 7 -1.82 27.15 34.71
C ILE A 7 -2.81 26.37 33.82
N SER A 8 -4.05 26.85 33.67
CA SER A 8 -5.05 26.15 32.87
C SER A 8 -4.86 26.29 31.34
N TYR A 9 -4.13 27.30 30.87
CA TYR A 9 -3.92 27.53 29.44
C TYR A 9 -2.66 26.84 28.89
N VAL A 10 -1.68 26.56 29.76
CA VAL A 10 -0.41 25.91 29.37
C VAL A 10 -0.53 24.38 29.31
N ILE A 11 -1.51 23.79 29.99
CA ILE A 11 -1.64 22.31 30.09
C ILE A 11 -2.49 21.69 28.96
N ILE A 12 -3.28 22.47 28.21
CA ILE A 12 -4.12 21.92 27.12
C ILE A 12 -3.34 21.73 25.79
N ASN A 13 -2.10 22.21 25.69
CA ASN A 13 -1.26 22.03 24.50
C ASN A 13 -0.32 20.82 24.55
N ILE A 14 -0.42 19.98 25.60
CA ILE A 14 0.41 18.80 25.73
C ILE A 14 -0.48 17.58 25.44
N PHE A 15 -0.18 16.84 24.36
CA PHE A 15 -0.73 15.53 23.96
C PHE A 15 -1.78 15.43 22.83
N PHE A 16 -1.80 16.36 21.88
CA PHE A 16 -2.08 15.95 20.50
C PHE A 16 -0.77 15.89 19.73
N VAL A 17 0.05 14.88 20.02
CA VAL A 17 0.99 14.37 19.02
C VAL A 17 0.09 13.82 17.91
N LYS A 18 -0.30 14.70 16.99
CA LYS A 18 -1.08 14.34 15.81
C LYS A 18 -0.21 13.33 15.07
N CYS A 19 -0.55 12.05 15.18
CA CYS A 19 0.17 10.99 14.46
C CYS A 19 0.14 11.37 12.99
N LYS A 20 1.30 11.81 12.48
CA LYS A 20 1.42 12.33 11.13
C LYS A 20 1.24 11.16 10.19
N PHE A 21 0.22 11.23 9.35
CA PHE A 21 0.04 10.32 8.23
C PHE A 21 1.32 10.33 7.37
N GLN A 22 1.75 9.15 6.93
CA GLN A 22 2.93 8.96 6.12
C GLN A 22 2.63 8.00 4.97
N MET A 23 3.10 8.35 3.78
CA MET A 23 3.13 7.46 2.62
C MET A 23 4.57 7.21 2.19
N ARG A 24 4.86 5.99 1.77
CA ARG A 24 6.15 5.62 1.16
C ARG A 24 5.94 4.61 0.03
N ILE A 25 6.76 4.68 -1.00
CA ILE A 25 6.85 3.60 -2.00
C ILE A 25 8.08 2.75 -1.67
N MET A 26 7.85 1.48 -1.37
CA MET A 26 8.89 0.48 -1.17
C MET A 26 9.09 -0.30 -2.47
N HIS A 27 10.35 -0.48 -2.85
CA HIS A 27 10.74 -1.20 -4.06
C HIS A 27 11.28 -2.56 -3.65
N THR A 28 10.73 -3.63 -4.21
CA THR A 28 11.10 -5.02 -3.86
C THR A 28 11.33 -5.85 -5.12
N ALA A 29 11.93 -7.03 -4.98
CA ALA A 29 12.05 -7.92 -6.13
C ALA A 29 10.68 -8.54 -6.47
N ILE A 30 10.30 -8.57 -7.75
CA ILE A 30 9.05 -9.21 -8.19
C ILE A 30 9.13 -10.73 -7.96
N LEU A 31 10.29 -11.34 -8.27
CA LEU A 31 10.62 -12.77 -8.21
C LEU A 31 12.15 -12.94 -8.32
N ASN A 32 12.73 -13.96 -7.66
CA ASN A 32 14.16 -14.29 -7.77
C ASN A 32 14.60 -14.81 -9.17
N PHE A 33 13.69 -14.98 -10.12
CA PHE A 33 13.96 -15.66 -11.40
C PHE A 33 14.34 -14.74 -12.56
N LEU A 34 13.94 -13.45 -12.54
CA LEU A 34 14.24 -12.47 -13.60
C LEU A 34 14.78 -11.17 -12.99
N PRO A 35 16.07 -11.12 -12.61
CA PRO A 35 16.68 -9.99 -11.90
C PRO A 35 16.70 -8.67 -12.68
N GLN A 36 16.39 -8.69 -13.99
CA GLN A 36 16.31 -7.51 -14.85
C GLN A 36 14.90 -6.88 -14.93
N LEU A 37 13.84 -7.60 -14.55
CA LEU A 37 12.50 -7.06 -14.34
C LEU A 37 12.43 -6.40 -12.96
N LYS A 38 13.20 -5.32 -12.84
CA LYS A 38 13.51 -4.65 -11.59
C LYS A 38 12.28 -3.92 -11.06
N GLN A 39 11.98 -4.21 -9.80
CA GLN A 39 11.15 -3.43 -8.87
C GLN A 39 9.63 -3.68 -8.96
N HIS A 40 9.17 -4.50 -8.01
CA HIS A 40 7.80 -4.50 -7.53
C HIS A 40 7.59 -3.30 -6.63
N HIS A 41 6.52 -2.53 -6.84
CA HIS A 41 6.24 -1.35 -6.02
C HIS A 41 5.13 -1.65 -5.02
N LEU A 42 5.42 -1.36 -3.77
CA LEU A 42 4.50 -1.42 -2.64
C LEU A 42 4.24 -0.01 -2.14
N VAL A 43 2.98 0.42 -2.19
CA VAL A 43 2.51 1.65 -1.57
C VAL A 43 2.26 1.36 -0.10
N LEU A 44 3.03 2.00 0.77
CA LEU A 44 2.91 1.88 2.22
C LEU A 44 2.21 3.13 2.76
N LEU A 45 1.16 2.93 3.55
CA LEU A 45 0.45 4.00 4.27
C LEU A 45 0.57 3.71 5.76
N SER A 46 0.89 4.73 6.55
CA SER A 46 0.99 4.59 8.01
C SER A 46 0.40 5.80 8.70
N LYS A 47 -0.42 5.53 9.72
CA LYS A 47 -0.97 6.51 10.65
C LYS A 47 -1.24 5.74 11.94
N ASN A 48 -0.53 6.10 13.02
CA ASN A 48 -0.49 5.34 14.28
C ASN A 48 0.27 3.99 14.17
N ASP A 49 -0.18 2.97 14.92
CA ASP A 49 0.52 1.71 15.19
C ASP A 49 0.35 0.63 14.11
N GLY A 50 0.61 0.99 12.85
CA GLY A 50 0.68 0.01 11.79
C GLY A 50 0.94 0.56 10.41
N VAL A 51 1.11 -0.38 9.48
CA VAL A 51 1.38 -0.09 8.07
C VAL A 51 0.39 -0.85 7.21
N TYR A 52 -0.35 -0.12 6.39
CA TYR A 52 -1.07 -0.70 5.27
C TYR A 52 -0.12 -0.80 4.08
N SER A 53 0.02 -1.99 3.52
CA SER A 53 0.79 -2.21 2.30
C SER A 53 -0.15 -2.58 1.17
N ILE A 54 -0.01 -1.86 0.06
CA ILE A 54 -0.91 -1.92 -1.08
C ILE A 54 -0.08 -2.11 -2.35
N ASP A 55 -0.47 -3.03 -3.20
CA ASP A 55 0.16 -3.20 -4.51
C ASP A 55 -0.87 -3.53 -5.59
N PHE A 56 -0.42 -3.46 -6.84
CA PHE A 56 -1.16 -3.94 -8.00
C PHE A 56 -0.41 -5.11 -8.63
N THR A 57 -1.06 -6.26 -8.74
CA THR A 57 -0.45 -7.54 -9.12
C THR A 57 -1.37 -8.31 -10.08
N PRO A 58 -0.88 -9.34 -10.79
CA PRO A 58 -1.77 -10.30 -11.43
C PRO A 58 -2.63 -11.00 -10.37
N ALA A 59 -3.93 -11.10 -10.62
CA ALA A 59 -4.87 -11.80 -9.76
C ALA A 59 -4.73 -13.32 -9.90
N GLU A 60 -4.39 -13.76 -11.11
CA GLU A 60 -4.16 -15.17 -11.43
C GLU A 60 -2.83 -15.66 -10.83
N ASP A 61 -2.74 -16.96 -10.56
CA ASP A 61 -1.55 -17.55 -9.98
C ASP A 61 -0.31 -17.34 -10.87
N ARG A 62 0.64 -16.58 -10.34
CA ARG A 62 1.92 -16.22 -10.98
C ARG A 62 2.84 -17.41 -11.19
N SER A 63 2.61 -18.54 -10.51
CA SER A 63 3.35 -19.78 -10.72
C SER A 63 2.99 -20.45 -12.06
N ARG A 64 1.86 -20.07 -12.67
CA ARG A 64 1.40 -20.65 -13.94
C ARG A 64 2.21 -20.09 -15.12
N PRO A 65 2.90 -20.94 -15.90
CA PRO A 65 3.78 -20.49 -16.98
C PRO A 65 3.10 -19.64 -18.06
N ASN A 66 1.81 -19.90 -18.34
CA ASN A 66 1.04 -19.14 -19.33
C ASN A 66 0.82 -17.68 -18.91
N ILE A 67 0.63 -17.40 -17.61
CA ILE A 67 0.43 -16.05 -17.09
C ILE A 67 1.74 -15.26 -17.17
N LEU A 68 2.84 -15.91 -16.79
CA LEU A 68 4.17 -15.33 -16.94
C LEU A 68 4.49 -15.00 -18.41
N LEU A 69 4.22 -15.94 -19.32
CA LEU A 69 4.44 -15.72 -20.75
C LEU A 69 3.57 -14.58 -21.29
N ASN A 70 2.28 -14.52 -20.92
CA ASN A 70 1.39 -13.45 -21.32
C ASN A 70 1.91 -12.08 -20.83
N LEU A 71 2.36 -11.98 -19.59
CA LEU A 71 2.96 -10.76 -19.04
C LEU A 71 4.22 -10.35 -19.81
N LEU A 72 5.13 -11.29 -20.07
CA LEU A 72 6.37 -11.03 -20.83
C LEU A 72 6.10 -10.59 -22.26
N LEU A 73 5.09 -11.17 -22.92
CA LEU A 73 4.65 -10.77 -24.26
C LEU A 73 3.82 -9.48 -24.26
N GLY A 74 3.62 -8.84 -23.10
CA GLY A 74 2.87 -7.60 -22.99
C GLY A 74 1.38 -7.76 -23.28
N LYS A 75 0.85 -8.97 -23.09
CA LYS A 75 -0.59 -9.24 -23.12
C LYS A 75 -1.22 -8.85 -21.80
N ASP A 76 -2.50 -8.54 -21.87
CA ASP A 76 -3.29 -8.21 -20.70
C ASP A 76 -3.62 -9.49 -19.91
N VAL A 77 -3.49 -9.41 -18.60
CA VAL A 77 -3.92 -10.45 -17.65
C VAL A 77 -4.84 -9.83 -16.62
N LYS A 78 -5.61 -10.64 -15.89
CA LYS A 78 -6.43 -10.12 -14.79
C LYS A 78 -5.51 -9.57 -13.69
N GLY A 79 -5.77 -8.33 -13.27
CA GLY A 79 -5.09 -7.66 -12.18
C GLY A 79 -5.96 -7.55 -10.93
N GLU A 80 -5.33 -7.36 -9.79
CA GLU A 80 -5.99 -7.01 -8.53
C GLU A 80 -5.14 -6.02 -7.72
N ILE A 81 -5.82 -5.18 -6.94
CA ILE A 81 -5.17 -4.44 -5.86
C ILE A 81 -5.22 -5.30 -4.60
N ARG A 82 -4.07 -5.58 -3.99
CA ARG A 82 -4.01 -6.27 -2.70
C ARG A 82 -3.80 -5.27 -1.59
N LEU A 83 -4.52 -5.49 -0.49
CA LEU A 83 -4.37 -4.72 0.74
C LEU A 83 -3.92 -5.67 1.86
N ARG A 84 -2.85 -5.32 2.56
CA ARG A 84 -2.40 -6.00 3.78
C ARG A 84 -2.21 -4.96 4.88
N TYR A 85 -2.36 -5.40 6.13
CA TYR A 85 -2.14 -4.56 7.31
C TYR A 85 -1.15 -5.25 8.23
N ILE A 86 -0.15 -4.48 8.63
CA ILE A 86 0.94 -4.94 9.48
C ILE A 86 0.87 -4.17 10.78
N LYS A 87 0.33 -4.84 11.80
CA LYS A 87 0.18 -4.27 13.14
C LYS A 87 1.55 -4.04 13.79
N ASN A 88 1.69 -2.94 14.51
CA ASN A 88 2.90 -2.58 15.26
C ASN A 88 4.17 -2.54 14.39
N ALA A 89 4.05 -2.24 13.09
CA ALA A 89 5.18 -2.02 12.21
C ALA A 89 5.43 -0.53 12.00
N ASN A 90 6.70 -0.17 11.87
CA ASN A 90 7.08 1.15 11.39
C ASN A 90 7.22 1.11 9.86
N ILE A 91 6.74 2.16 9.17
CA ILE A 91 6.83 2.28 7.70
C ILE A 91 8.27 2.25 7.15
N LYS A 92 9.28 2.42 8.02
CA LYS A 92 10.72 2.35 7.68
C LYS A 92 11.31 0.94 7.84
N GLU A 93 10.59 -0.02 8.40
CA GLU A 93 11.07 -1.38 8.70
C GLU A 93 10.89 -2.36 7.52
N ASP A 94 11.61 -2.14 6.42
CA ASP A 94 11.46 -2.92 5.16
C ASP A 94 11.49 -4.44 5.39
N LYS A 95 12.42 -4.95 6.19
CA LYS A 95 12.55 -6.39 6.48
C LYS A 95 11.29 -6.99 7.09
N LYS A 96 10.69 -6.31 8.08
CA LYS A 96 9.48 -6.77 8.77
C LYS A 96 8.28 -6.74 7.84
N ILE A 97 8.20 -5.71 7.00
CA ILE A 97 7.14 -5.57 5.99
C ILE A 97 7.22 -6.72 4.99
N MET A 98 8.43 -7.06 4.51
CA MET A 98 8.66 -8.13 3.55
C MET A 98 8.28 -9.51 4.06
N THR A 99 8.65 -9.87 5.30
CA THR A 99 8.33 -11.19 5.87
C THR A 99 6.83 -11.48 5.89
N ILE A 100 6.02 -10.45 6.09
CA ILE A 100 4.56 -10.58 6.16
C ILE A 100 3.93 -10.52 4.76
N TRP A 101 4.53 -9.72 3.87
CA TRP A 101 4.08 -9.56 2.50
C TRP A 101 4.26 -10.81 1.64
N GLU A 102 5.38 -11.52 1.78
CA GLU A 102 5.77 -12.66 0.92
C GLU A 102 4.99 -13.95 1.17
N LYS A 103 4.04 -13.97 2.12
CA LYS A 103 3.23 -15.14 2.40
C LYS A 103 2.42 -15.55 1.15
N PRO A 104 2.48 -16.81 0.70
CA PRO A 104 1.71 -17.26 -0.45
C PRO A 104 0.21 -17.26 -0.14
N PHE A 105 -0.59 -16.79 -1.08
CA PHE A 105 -2.06 -16.81 -1.03
C PHE A 105 -2.60 -17.21 -2.40
N THR A 106 -3.70 -17.95 -2.42
CA THR A 106 -4.57 -18.07 -3.60
C THR A 106 -5.24 -16.74 -3.91
N GLU A 107 -5.78 -16.55 -5.13
CA GLU A 107 -6.55 -15.35 -5.50
C GLU A 107 -7.69 -15.10 -4.51
N MET A 108 -8.47 -16.15 -4.20
CA MET A 108 -9.63 -16.04 -3.31
C MET A 108 -9.25 -15.64 -1.88
N GLU A 109 -8.16 -16.20 -1.34
CA GLU A 109 -7.63 -15.82 -0.03
C GLU A 109 -7.10 -14.38 -0.05
N SER A 110 -6.39 -13.99 -1.10
CA SER A 110 -5.86 -12.63 -1.28
C SER A 110 -6.97 -11.59 -1.28
N ARG A 111 -8.05 -11.83 -2.04
CA ARG A 111 -9.22 -10.95 -2.10
C ARG A 111 -9.99 -10.92 -0.79
N THR A 112 -10.24 -12.09 -0.20
CA THR A 112 -10.95 -12.19 1.10
C THR A 112 -10.22 -11.43 2.19
N LEU A 113 -8.89 -11.59 2.27
CA LEU A 113 -8.06 -10.86 3.23
C LEU A 113 -8.08 -9.35 2.97
N SER A 114 -7.91 -8.93 1.72
CA SER A 114 -7.94 -7.50 1.34
C SER A 114 -9.27 -6.85 1.72
N ASN A 115 -10.39 -7.53 1.44
CA ASN A 115 -11.74 -7.07 1.78
C ASN A 115 -11.96 -7.00 3.29
N SER A 116 -11.48 -8.00 4.03
CA SER A 116 -11.58 -8.02 5.49
C SER A 116 -10.82 -6.84 6.11
N ILE A 117 -9.59 -6.61 5.66
CA ILE A 117 -8.76 -5.49 6.12
C ILE A 117 -9.44 -4.17 5.77
N TYR A 118 -9.91 -4.00 4.53
CA TYR A 118 -10.59 -2.79 4.08
C TYR A 118 -11.81 -2.46 4.97
N LYS A 119 -12.63 -3.46 5.30
CA LYS A 119 -13.79 -3.30 6.19
C LYS A 119 -13.39 -2.89 7.61
N SER A 120 -12.21 -3.30 8.09
CA SER A 120 -11.71 -2.99 9.43
C SER A 120 -11.06 -1.60 9.57
N ILE A 121 -10.90 -0.84 8.48
CA ILE A 121 -10.31 0.50 8.54
C ILE A 121 -11.30 1.47 9.19
N ASN A 122 -10.91 1.98 10.36
CA ASN A 122 -11.65 2.99 11.10
C ASN A 122 -11.16 4.42 10.84
N ASP A 123 -9.90 4.58 10.39
CA ASP A 123 -9.34 5.90 10.10
C ASP A 123 -9.85 6.43 8.75
N SER A 124 -10.61 7.53 8.77
CA SER A 124 -11.27 8.07 7.59
C SER A 124 -10.31 8.57 6.52
N GLU A 125 -9.16 9.13 6.91
CA GLU A 125 -8.15 9.64 5.96
C GLU A 125 -7.47 8.48 5.22
N ILE A 126 -7.11 7.42 5.96
CA ILE A 126 -6.59 6.18 5.36
C ILE A 126 -7.63 5.56 4.42
N LYS A 127 -8.89 5.50 4.87
CA LYS A 127 -9.98 4.89 4.10
C LYS A 127 -10.25 5.64 2.80
N GLU A 128 -10.33 6.97 2.87
CA GLU A 128 -10.53 7.83 1.69
C GLU A 128 -9.40 7.66 0.67
N LEU A 129 -8.15 7.61 1.14
CA LEU A 129 -7.02 7.38 0.24
C LEU A 129 -7.09 5.99 -0.41
N ILE A 130 -7.43 4.95 0.36
CA ILE A 130 -7.60 3.61 -0.18
C ILE A 130 -8.74 3.56 -1.19
N ASP A 131 -9.86 4.25 -0.95
CA ASP A 131 -10.96 4.35 -1.92
C ASP A 131 -10.46 4.95 -3.24
N LYS A 132 -9.68 6.04 -3.19
CA LYS A 132 -9.07 6.65 -4.38
C LYS A 132 -8.09 5.72 -5.08
N LEU A 133 -7.35 4.89 -4.34
CA LEU A 133 -6.46 3.87 -4.90
C LEU A 133 -7.24 2.76 -5.59
N LEU A 134 -8.35 2.29 -5.01
CA LEU A 134 -9.20 1.24 -5.59
C LEU A 134 -9.85 1.67 -6.92
N LEU A 135 -10.06 2.98 -7.14
CA LEU A 135 -10.49 3.49 -8.44
C LEU A 135 -9.52 3.14 -9.59
N TRP A 136 -8.23 2.85 -9.30
CA TRP A 136 -7.29 2.39 -10.31
C TRP A 136 -7.74 1.07 -10.96
N GLU A 137 -8.18 0.11 -10.15
CA GLU A 137 -8.62 -1.19 -10.65
C GLU A 137 -9.87 -1.04 -11.53
N ILE A 138 -10.80 -0.17 -11.13
CA ILE A 138 -12.01 0.14 -11.92
C ILE A 138 -11.65 0.83 -13.25
N LYS A 139 -10.83 1.89 -13.20
CA LYS A 139 -10.42 2.66 -14.40
C LYS A 139 -9.69 1.80 -15.44
N ASN A 140 -9.04 0.73 -15.00
CA ASN A 140 -8.27 -0.16 -15.86
C ASN A 140 -8.97 -1.50 -16.13
N ASN A 141 -10.28 -1.60 -15.86
CA ASN A 141 -11.09 -2.81 -16.04
C ASN A 141 -10.47 -4.07 -15.42
N GLN A 142 -9.82 -3.93 -14.27
CA GLN A 142 -9.10 -5.01 -13.59
C GLN A 142 -8.07 -5.71 -14.49
N THR A 143 -7.43 -4.96 -15.40
CA THR A 143 -6.41 -5.52 -16.30
C THR A 143 -5.02 -5.03 -15.92
N MET A 144 -4.09 -5.97 -15.80
CA MET A 144 -2.67 -5.71 -15.63
C MET A 144 -1.94 -5.98 -16.95
N ASN A 145 -1.01 -5.09 -17.27
CA ASN A 145 -0.11 -5.21 -18.39
C ASN A 145 1.30 -4.85 -17.93
N LEU A 146 2.28 -5.72 -18.20
CA LEU A 146 3.64 -5.54 -17.71
C LEU A 146 4.28 -4.22 -18.13
N TYR A 147 3.94 -3.69 -19.30
CA TYR A 147 4.56 -2.49 -19.88
C TYR A 147 3.69 -1.24 -19.75
N LYS A 148 2.37 -1.39 -19.69
CA LYS A 148 1.43 -0.24 -19.75
C LYS A 148 0.70 0.05 -18.45
N ARG A 149 0.50 -0.98 -17.61
CA ARG A 149 -0.40 -0.95 -16.45
C ARG A 149 0.09 -1.95 -15.40
N ASN A 150 1.18 -1.63 -14.72
CA ASN A 150 1.83 -2.50 -13.73
C ASN A 150 1.90 -1.83 -12.34
N CYS A 151 2.55 -2.46 -11.36
CA CYS A 151 2.72 -1.90 -10.02
C CYS A 151 3.48 -0.56 -9.99
N GLN A 152 4.40 -0.33 -10.92
CA GLN A 152 5.12 0.95 -11.02
C GLN A 152 4.17 2.08 -11.43
N HIS A 153 3.35 1.84 -12.45
CA HIS A 153 2.32 2.80 -12.89
C HIS A 153 1.31 3.08 -11.77
N PHE A 154 0.86 2.03 -11.08
CA PHE A 154 -0.02 2.14 -9.92
C PHE A 154 0.60 2.99 -8.80
N SER A 155 1.86 2.76 -8.46
CA SER A 155 2.54 3.55 -7.43
C SER A 155 2.73 5.02 -7.84
N GLY A 156 2.95 5.28 -9.14
CA GLY A 156 3.00 6.63 -9.68
C GLY A 156 1.64 7.33 -9.60
N TYR A 157 0.56 6.60 -9.81
CA TYR A 157 -0.80 7.09 -9.54
C TYR A 157 -1.01 7.39 -8.05
N ALA A 158 -0.61 6.47 -7.15
CA ALA A 158 -0.70 6.67 -5.71
C ALA A 158 0.07 7.91 -5.24
N LYS A 159 1.28 8.13 -5.76
CA LYS A 159 2.11 9.31 -5.44
C LYS A 159 1.40 10.63 -5.73
N LYS A 160 0.56 10.68 -6.77
CA LYS A 160 -0.19 11.89 -7.16
C LYS A 160 -1.41 12.17 -6.26
N LEU A 161 -1.85 11.19 -5.47
CA LEU A 161 -3.02 11.33 -4.59
C LEU A 161 -2.69 11.96 -3.24
N VAL A 162 -1.40 12.03 -2.87
CA VAL A 162 -0.95 12.46 -1.55
C VAL A 162 -0.05 13.70 -1.68
N PRO A 163 -0.23 14.72 -0.83
CA PRO A 163 0.69 15.85 -0.71
C PRO A 163 2.16 15.43 -0.48
N THR A 164 3.09 16.16 -1.09
CA THR A 164 4.53 15.84 -1.04
C THR A 164 5.10 15.83 0.38
N ASP A 165 4.57 16.65 1.30
CA ASP A 165 5.02 16.75 2.69
C ASP A 165 4.66 15.54 3.58
N LEU A 166 3.77 14.68 3.07
CA LEU A 166 3.37 13.41 3.68
C LEU A 166 4.10 12.22 3.03
N TYR A 167 4.83 12.46 1.94
CA TYR A 167 5.63 11.44 1.26
C TYR A 167 7.02 11.33 1.89
N LEU A 168 7.39 10.12 2.28
CA LEU A 168 8.74 9.80 2.73
C LEU A 168 9.59 9.41 1.52
N GLU A 169 10.44 10.33 1.08
CA GLU A 169 11.54 9.99 0.17
C GLU A 169 12.56 9.13 0.91
N LYS A 170 13.11 8.14 0.21
CA LYS A 170 14.15 7.25 0.72
C LYS A 170 15.47 7.57 0.02
#